data_AF-A0A9P4YG34-F1
#
_entry.id   AF-A0A9P4YG34-F1
#
_cell.length_a   1.000
_cell.length_b   1.000
_cell.length_c   1.000
_cell.angle_alpha   90.00
_cell.angle_beta   90.00
_cell.angle_gamma   90.00
#
_symmetry.space_group_name_H-M   'P 1'
#
loop_
_entity.id
_entity.type
_entity.pdbx_description
1 polymer ?
#
loop_
_entity_poly.entity_id
_entity_poly.type
_entity_poly.pdbx_seq_one_letter_code
_entity_poly.pdbx_strand_id
1 'polypeptide(L)'
;MKASLFFAYSALGLALATPTQDAPETVDNPLGVVYQAKLPETSRTGIRGTITATAHSSGRGVMFNLDFWGFNDEEGPFPYHIHVDPVPANGSCAATLDHLDPFGRGQRPPCDDSHPETCEPGDLSGKYGRLSTSGQEEHFSETYHDLYTSTKSGLGTFFGNRSIVIHAMNGTRLTCANFTLVERPGTSTGSVPRPTGTGIISSIFPTGTGAVSTSGIGGGHVPTISATYTPTATATPPAQNNGAGRLFGFSLGAIIAALAPLAL
;
A
#
# COMPACT_ATOMS: atom_id res chain seq x y z
N MET A 1 -25.02 51.75 -37.00
CA MET A 1 -24.97 50.29 -36.82
C MET A 1 -23.50 49.91 -36.63
N LYS A 2 -23.06 49.60 -35.40
CA LYS A 2 -21.68 49.20 -35.10
C LYS A 2 -21.69 47.68 -34.90
N ALA A 3 -21.12 46.93 -35.84
CA ALA A 3 -20.97 45.48 -35.72
C ALA A 3 -19.68 45.20 -34.95
N SER A 4 -19.81 44.73 -33.72
CA SER A 4 -18.69 44.23 -32.91
C SER A 4 -18.42 42.78 -33.31
N LEU A 5 -17.28 42.56 -33.95
CA LEU A 5 -16.77 41.24 -34.31
C LEU A 5 -16.10 40.62 -33.07
N PHE A 6 -16.70 39.58 -32.49
CA PHE A 6 -16.08 38.80 -31.41
C PHE A 6 -15.17 37.73 -32.01
N PHE A 7 -13.85 37.90 -31.89
CA PHE A 7 -12.88 36.85 -32.19
C PHE A 7 -12.85 35.85 -31.02
N ALA A 8 -13.38 34.65 -31.23
CA ALA A 8 -13.22 33.54 -30.29
C ALA A 8 -11.85 32.91 -30.49
N TYR A 9 -10.92 33.17 -29.57
CA TYR A 9 -9.65 32.44 -29.48
C TYR A 9 -9.91 31.08 -28.84
N SER A 10 -9.92 30.01 -29.65
CA SER A 10 -9.89 28.64 -29.14
C SER A 10 -8.45 28.29 -28.75
N ALA A 11 -8.17 28.30 -27.44
CA ALA A 11 -6.89 27.82 -26.92
C ALA A 11 -6.89 26.29 -26.94
N LEU A 12 -6.26 25.71 -27.96
CA LEU A 12 -6.00 24.27 -28.02
C LEU A 12 -4.93 23.94 -26.97
N GLY A 13 -5.36 23.50 -25.80
CA GLY A 13 -4.45 23.06 -24.73
C GLY A 13 -3.73 21.78 -25.13
N LEU A 14 -2.47 21.90 -25.56
CA LEU A 14 -1.59 20.76 -25.78
C LEU A 14 -1.26 20.15 -24.42
N ALA A 15 -1.87 19.01 -24.10
CA ALA A 15 -1.49 18.24 -22.92
C ALA A 15 -0.12 17.61 -23.19
N LEU A 16 0.92 18.14 -22.54
CA LEU A 16 2.25 17.51 -22.55
C LEU A 16 2.12 16.17 -21.81
N ALA A 17 2.21 15.06 -22.54
CA ALA A 17 2.38 13.75 -21.93
C ALA A 17 3.75 13.73 -21.23
N THR A 18 3.77 13.42 -19.94
CA THR A 18 5.03 13.15 -19.23
C THR A 18 5.65 11.90 -19.85
N PRO A 19 6.93 11.94 -20.26
CA PRO A 19 7.58 10.76 -20.81
C PRO A 19 7.63 9.66 -19.75
N THR A 20 7.31 8.44 -20.16
CA THR A 20 7.53 7.23 -19.36
C THR A 20 9.04 7.03 -19.18
N GLN A 21 9.44 6.47 -18.05
CA GLN A 21 10.83 6.11 -17.76
C GLN A 21 10.90 4.72 -17.16
N ASP A 22 12.00 4.00 -17.40
CA ASP A 22 12.31 2.76 -16.71
C ASP A 22 12.42 2.99 -15.19
N ALA A 23 11.94 2.01 -14.43
CA ALA A 23 12.07 2.02 -12.98
C ALA A 23 13.55 1.84 -12.58
N PRO A 24 14.15 2.79 -11.86
CA PRO A 24 15.48 2.59 -11.32
C PRO A 24 15.45 1.53 -10.23
N GLU A 25 16.54 0.78 -10.09
CA GLU A 25 16.70 -0.08 -8.92
C GLU A 25 16.71 0.73 -7.63
N THR A 26 16.11 0.19 -6.58
CA THR A 26 16.09 0.81 -5.26
C THR A 26 17.33 0.41 -4.48
N VAL A 27 17.94 1.38 -3.82
CA VAL A 27 19.15 1.25 -3.00
C VAL A 27 18.90 1.83 -1.62
N ASP A 28 19.77 1.54 -0.66
CA ASP A 28 19.69 2.02 0.72
C ASP A 28 18.37 1.65 1.42
N ASN A 29 17.81 0.50 1.07
CA ASN A 29 16.63 -0.04 1.74
C ASN A 29 16.98 -0.38 3.20
N PRO A 30 16.21 0.13 4.19
CA PRO A 30 16.44 -0.20 5.59
C PRO A 30 16.43 -1.71 5.84
N LEU A 31 17.51 -2.23 6.42
CA LEU A 31 17.62 -3.65 6.79
C LEU A 31 16.85 -3.95 8.07
N GLY A 32 16.40 -5.19 8.23
CA GLY A 32 15.76 -5.71 9.45
C GLY A 32 14.35 -5.18 9.74
N VAL A 33 13.75 -4.42 8.82
CA VAL A 33 12.31 -4.16 8.83
C VAL A 33 11.59 -5.29 8.10
N VAL A 34 10.46 -5.72 8.65
CA VAL A 34 9.55 -6.68 7.99
C VAL A 34 8.21 -6.02 7.78
N TYR A 35 7.79 -5.93 6.52
CA TYR A 35 6.43 -5.57 6.17
C TYR A 35 5.63 -6.82 5.86
N GLN A 36 4.38 -6.89 6.32
CA GLN A 36 3.46 -7.98 6.04
C GLN A 36 2.12 -7.45 5.58
N ALA A 37 1.54 -8.08 4.56
CA ALA A 37 0.12 -7.98 4.27
C ALA A 37 -0.52 -9.36 4.47
N LYS A 38 -1.54 -9.42 5.32
CA LYS A 38 -2.33 -10.62 5.60
C LYS A 38 -3.69 -10.50 4.94
N LEU A 39 -4.01 -11.43 4.04
CA LEU A 39 -5.28 -11.45 3.35
C LEU A 39 -6.42 -11.73 4.34
N PRO A 40 -7.54 -10.99 4.27
CA PRO A 40 -8.61 -11.09 5.24
C PRO A 40 -9.41 -12.39 5.09
N GLU A 41 -9.98 -12.86 6.19
CA GLU A 41 -11.01 -13.89 6.15
C GLU A 41 -12.36 -13.25 5.79
N THR A 42 -12.91 -13.61 4.64
CA THR A 42 -14.19 -13.06 4.16
C THR A 42 -15.04 -14.13 3.50
N SER A 43 -16.36 -13.91 3.44
CA SER A 43 -17.28 -14.75 2.67
C SER A 43 -17.27 -14.47 1.16
N ARG A 44 -16.53 -13.44 0.70
CA ARG A 44 -16.50 -13.03 -0.72
C ARG A 44 -15.59 -13.91 -1.58
N THR A 45 -14.59 -14.53 -0.98
CA THR A 45 -13.62 -15.40 -1.67
C THR A 45 -13.00 -16.38 -0.67
N GLY A 46 -12.55 -17.54 -1.16
CA GLY A 46 -11.77 -18.51 -0.41
C GLY A 46 -10.31 -18.09 -0.18
N ILE A 47 -9.80 -17.11 -0.92
CA ILE A 47 -8.37 -16.80 -0.96
C ILE A 47 -7.87 -16.27 0.38
N ARG A 48 -6.83 -16.89 0.92
CA ARG A 48 -6.16 -16.55 2.18
C ARG A 48 -4.65 -16.56 2.03
N GLY A 49 -3.99 -16.07 3.07
CA GLY A 49 -2.55 -16.18 3.24
C GLY A 49 -1.86 -14.87 3.49
N THR A 50 -0.54 -14.87 3.32
CA THR A 50 0.32 -13.77 3.70
C THR A 50 1.40 -13.52 2.67
N ILE A 51 1.74 -12.25 2.50
CA ILE A 51 2.96 -11.81 1.84
C ILE A 51 3.80 -11.04 2.84
N THR A 52 5.05 -11.46 3.01
CA THR A 52 6.05 -10.75 3.80
C THR A 52 7.12 -10.17 2.89
N ALA A 53 7.69 -9.04 3.30
CA ALA A 53 8.65 -8.31 2.50
C ALA A 53 9.72 -7.65 3.36
N THR A 54 10.98 -7.85 3.00
CA THR A 54 12.16 -7.30 3.69
C THR A 54 13.14 -6.72 2.69
N ALA A 55 14.02 -5.81 3.12
CA ALA A 55 15.13 -5.40 2.27
C ALA A 55 16.06 -6.59 1.98
N HIS A 56 16.57 -6.71 0.76
CA HIS A 56 17.67 -7.64 0.49
C HIS A 56 18.90 -7.27 1.33
N SER A 57 19.75 -8.25 1.65
CA SER A 57 20.90 -8.07 2.56
C SER A 57 21.91 -7.00 2.10
N SER A 58 21.97 -6.73 0.79
CA SER A 58 22.79 -5.66 0.20
C SER A 58 22.16 -4.26 0.28
N GLY A 59 20.92 -4.13 0.76
CA GLY A 59 20.13 -2.89 0.70
C GLY A 59 19.58 -2.56 -0.69
N ARG A 60 19.82 -3.41 -1.71
CA ARG A 60 19.28 -3.26 -3.07
C ARG A 60 18.01 -4.05 -3.25
N GLY A 61 16.88 -3.41 -3.54
CA GLY A 61 15.60 -4.09 -3.70
C GLY A 61 15.03 -4.73 -2.44
N VAL A 62 13.96 -5.49 -2.64
CA VAL A 62 13.09 -6.08 -1.63
C VAL A 62 12.93 -7.58 -1.92
N MET A 63 13.10 -8.41 -0.90
CA MET A 63 12.74 -9.82 -0.93
C MET A 63 11.28 -9.97 -0.56
N PHE A 64 10.47 -10.56 -1.42
CA PHE A 64 9.10 -10.95 -1.12
C PHE A 64 9.02 -12.45 -0.88
N ASN A 65 8.24 -12.85 0.11
CA ASN A 65 7.90 -14.24 0.40
C ASN A 65 6.38 -14.36 0.51
N LEU A 66 5.79 -15.16 -0.38
CA LEU A 66 4.36 -15.35 -0.55
C LEU A 66 3.97 -16.74 -0.06
N ASP A 67 2.83 -16.83 0.61
CA ASP A 67 2.15 -18.10 0.92
C ASP A 67 0.65 -17.83 0.85
N PHE A 68 0.00 -18.31 -0.21
CA PHE A 68 -1.42 -18.10 -0.48
C PHE A 68 -2.13 -19.41 -0.81
N TRP A 69 -3.41 -19.53 -0.48
CA TRP A 69 -4.23 -20.70 -0.79
C TRP A 69 -5.71 -20.32 -0.90
N GLY A 70 -6.60 -21.28 -1.18
CA GLY A 70 -8.04 -21.06 -1.27
C GLY A 70 -8.50 -20.47 -2.60
N PHE A 71 -7.77 -20.78 -3.67
CA PHE A 71 -8.06 -20.31 -5.03
C PHE A 71 -9.04 -21.23 -5.75
N ASN A 72 -9.99 -20.62 -6.46
CA ASN A 72 -10.81 -21.31 -7.47
C ASN A 72 -10.08 -21.29 -8.81
N ASP A 73 -9.53 -22.42 -9.22
CA ASP A 73 -8.74 -22.57 -10.44
C ASP A 73 -9.47 -22.09 -11.71
N GLU A 74 -10.81 -22.12 -11.72
CA GLU A 74 -11.64 -21.54 -12.79
C GLU A 74 -11.51 -20.00 -12.94
N GLU A 75 -11.08 -19.28 -11.89
CA GLU A 75 -10.89 -17.82 -11.90
C GLU A 75 -9.46 -17.40 -12.29
N GLY A 76 -8.53 -18.35 -12.38
CA GLY A 76 -7.10 -18.13 -12.61
C GLY A 76 -6.68 -18.13 -14.10
N PRO A 77 -5.36 -17.95 -14.39
CA PRO A 77 -4.30 -17.62 -13.44
C PRO A 77 -4.47 -16.21 -12.88
N PHE A 78 -3.99 -15.99 -11.66
CA PHE A 78 -4.31 -14.79 -10.86
C PHE A 78 -3.18 -13.76 -10.91
N PRO A 79 -3.39 -12.60 -11.56
CA PRO A 79 -2.49 -11.46 -11.42
C PRO A 79 -2.55 -10.89 -10.01
N TYR A 80 -1.45 -10.31 -9.55
CA TYR A 80 -1.38 -9.66 -8.26
C TYR A 80 -0.40 -8.50 -8.31
N HIS A 81 -0.79 -7.39 -7.69
CA HIS A 81 -0.08 -6.13 -7.82
C HIS A 81 -0.08 -5.36 -6.50
N ILE A 82 0.96 -4.55 -6.31
CA ILE A 82 0.95 -3.50 -5.29
C ILE A 82 0.18 -2.32 -5.86
N HIS A 83 -0.85 -1.88 -5.14
CA HIS A 83 -1.70 -0.77 -5.51
C HIS A 83 -1.31 0.51 -4.76
N VAL A 84 -1.67 1.68 -5.30
CA VAL A 84 -1.21 2.96 -4.75
C VAL A 84 -1.77 3.25 -3.35
N ASP A 85 -3.05 2.98 -3.12
CA ASP A 85 -3.73 3.35 -1.89
C ASP A 85 -3.91 2.16 -0.94
N PRO A 86 -3.96 2.41 0.38
CA PRO A 86 -4.31 1.37 1.33
C PRO A 86 -5.77 0.95 1.17
N VAL A 87 -6.05 -0.31 1.49
CA VAL A 87 -7.40 -0.83 1.70
C VAL A 87 -8.07 -0.02 2.83
N PRO A 88 -9.19 0.67 2.58
CA PRO A 88 -9.91 1.40 3.60
C PRO A 88 -10.59 0.46 4.61
N ALA A 89 -11.09 1.03 5.71
CA ALA A 89 -11.72 0.28 6.79
C ALA A 89 -12.91 -0.61 6.37
N ASN A 90 -13.60 -0.27 5.26
CA ASN A 90 -14.69 -1.09 4.73
C ASN A 90 -14.22 -2.29 3.89
N GLY A 91 -12.91 -2.48 3.72
CA GLY A 91 -12.34 -3.61 2.97
C GLY A 91 -12.63 -3.56 1.46
N SER A 92 -12.85 -2.38 0.89
CA SER A 92 -13.08 -2.24 -0.56
C SER A 92 -11.76 -2.26 -1.32
N CYS A 93 -11.53 -3.33 -2.10
CA CYS A 93 -10.35 -3.42 -2.96
C CYS A 93 -10.38 -2.42 -4.12
N ALA A 94 -11.54 -1.91 -4.53
CA ALA A 94 -11.62 -0.89 -5.57
C ALA A 94 -10.99 0.45 -5.12
N ALA A 95 -11.03 0.73 -3.82
CA ALA A 95 -10.50 1.97 -3.25
C ALA A 95 -8.97 1.99 -3.14
N THR A 96 -8.28 0.89 -3.47
CA THR A 96 -6.81 0.89 -3.57
C THR A 96 -6.30 1.57 -4.84
N LEU A 97 -7.21 1.96 -5.75
CA LEU A 97 -6.95 2.67 -7.00
C LEU A 97 -6.02 1.89 -7.94
N ASP A 98 -5.14 2.56 -8.67
CA ASP A 98 -4.29 1.95 -9.71
C ASP A 98 -3.06 1.22 -9.13
N HIS A 99 -2.29 0.59 -10.01
CA HIS A 99 -1.02 -0.04 -9.65
C HIS A 99 0.00 1.00 -9.21
N LEU A 100 0.97 0.58 -8.38
CA LEU A 100 2.11 1.40 -8.02
C LEU A 100 3.01 1.64 -9.24
N ASP A 101 2.78 2.77 -9.91
CA ASP A 101 3.53 3.19 -11.10
C ASP A 101 3.88 4.69 -11.07
N PRO A 102 4.92 5.07 -10.29
CA PRO A 102 5.37 6.47 -10.26
C PRO A 102 6.10 6.92 -11.53
N PHE A 103 6.36 6.02 -12.49
CA PHE A 103 7.13 6.30 -13.71
C PHE A 103 6.27 6.35 -14.98
N GLY A 104 4.96 6.19 -14.84
CA GLY A 104 4.00 6.33 -15.93
C GLY A 104 4.16 5.29 -17.03
N ARG A 105 4.68 4.11 -16.68
CA ARG A 105 4.84 2.95 -17.57
C ARG A 105 3.47 2.47 -18.08
N GLY A 106 2.47 2.39 -17.19
CA GLY A 106 1.13 1.88 -17.46
C GLY A 106 1.07 0.37 -17.68
N GLN A 107 -0.09 -0.17 -18.04
CA GLN A 107 -0.29 -1.63 -18.14
C GLN A 107 -0.12 -2.20 -19.56
N ARG A 108 0.06 -1.35 -20.57
CA ARG A 108 0.09 -1.76 -21.99
C ARG A 108 1.35 -1.23 -22.70
N PRO A 109 2.13 -2.10 -23.37
CA PRO A 109 1.98 -3.57 -23.47
C PRO A 109 2.10 -4.27 -22.09
N PRO A 110 1.72 -5.55 -21.93
CA PRO A 110 1.97 -6.28 -20.68
C PRO A 110 3.45 -6.20 -20.24
N CYS A 111 3.74 -6.41 -18.96
CA CYS A 111 5.13 -6.50 -18.49
C CYS A 111 5.90 -7.58 -19.28
N ASP A 112 7.13 -7.25 -19.65
CA ASP A 112 8.10 -8.18 -20.20
C ASP A 112 9.05 -8.55 -19.07
N ASP A 113 8.95 -9.79 -18.58
CA ASP A 113 9.73 -10.30 -17.46
C ASP A 113 11.23 -10.40 -17.77
N SER A 114 11.61 -10.38 -19.05
CA SER A 114 13.01 -10.31 -19.46
C SER A 114 13.62 -8.91 -19.32
N HIS A 115 12.78 -7.88 -19.15
CA HIS A 115 13.16 -6.48 -18.96
C HIS A 115 12.34 -5.84 -17.81
N PRO A 116 12.48 -6.33 -16.56
CA PRO A 116 11.60 -5.96 -15.46
C PRO A 116 11.70 -4.48 -15.03
N GLU A 117 12.77 -3.79 -15.40
CA GLU A 117 12.93 -2.33 -15.27
C GLU A 117 11.91 -1.55 -16.09
N THR A 118 11.39 -2.15 -17.16
CA THR A 118 10.39 -1.54 -18.04
C THR A 118 8.96 -1.79 -17.55
N CYS A 119 8.77 -2.46 -16.41
CA CYS A 119 7.46 -2.78 -15.84
C CYS A 119 7.02 -1.78 -14.77
N GLU A 120 5.72 -1.75 -14.46
CA GLU A 120 5.26 -1.00 -13.28
C GLU A 120 5.95 -1.60 -12.04
N PRO A 121 6.53 -0.79 -11.13
CA PRO A 121 7.12 -1.31 -9.91
C PRO A 121 6.17 -2.20 -9.11
N GLY A 122 4.87 -1.87 -9.11
CA GLY A 122 3.82 -2.66 -8.49
C GLY A 122 3.38 -3.92 -9.24
N ASP A 123 3.77 -4.14 -10.50
CA ASP A 123 3.39 -5.33 -11.27
C ASP A 123 4.28 -6.53 -10.94
N LEU A 124 4.06 -7.11 -9.76
CA LEU A 124 4.80 -8.27 -9.28
C LEU A 124 4.50 -9.51 -10.14
N SER A 125 3.23 -9.74 -10.49
CA SER A 125 2.85 -10.92 -11.28
C SER A 125 3.34 -10.89 -12.73
N GLY A 126 3.51 -9.70 -13.30
CA GLY A 126 4.15 -9.51 -14.59
C GLY A 126 5.63 -9.84 -14.56
N LYS A 127 6.35 -9.49 -13.49
CA LYS A 127 7.79 -9.73 -13.34
C LYS A 127 8.16 -11.15 -12.89
N TYR A 128 7.35 -11.75 -12.02
CA TYR A 128 7.69 -13.01 -11.34
C TYR A 128 6.69 -14.14 -11.61
N GLY A 129 5.77 -13.93 -12.55
CA GLY A 129 4.73 -14.89 -12.90
C GLY A 129 3.45 -14.73 -12.08
N ARG A 130 2.34 -15.14 -12.70
CA ARG A 130 1.00 -15.15 -12.09
C ARG A 130 0.85 -16.33 -11.15
N LEU A 131 -0.03 -16.21 -10.16
CA LEU A 131 -0.38 -17.35 -9.31
C LEU A 131 -1.17 -18.35 -10.15
N SER A 132 -0.72 -19.60 -10.16
CA SER A 132 -1.45 -20.73 -10.72
C SER A 132 -1.55 -21.82 -9.67
N THR A 133 -2.76 -22.30 -9.40
CA THR A 133 -2.98 -23.45 -8.53
C THR A 133 -3.87 -24.46 -9.27
N SER A 134 -3.71 -25.74 -8.91
CA SER A 134 -4.48 -26.88 -9.40
C SER A 134 -5.65 -27.25 -8.48
N GLY A 135 -5.87 -26.49 -7.41
CA GLY A 135 -6.99 -26.68 -6.49
C GLY A 135 -7.01 -25.70 -5.31
N GLN A 136 -8.09 -25.77 -4.53
CA GLN A 136 -8.38 -24.87 -3.40
C GLN A 136 -7.42 -25.04 -2.22
N GLU A 137 -6.98 -26.27 -1.96
CA GLU A 137 -6.10 -26.60 -0.82
C GLU A 137 -4.61 -26.46 -1.15
N GLU A 138 -4.28 -26.20 -2.43
CA GLU A 138 -2.90 -26.03 -2.83
C GLU A 138 -2.38 -24.66 -2.38
N HIS A 139 -1.25 -24.70 -1.69
CA HIS A 139 -0.49 -23.52 -1.34
C HIS A 139 0.37 -23.09 -2.53
N PHE A 140 0.20 -21.83 -2.92
CA PHE A 140 1.14 -21.12 -3.75
C PHE A 140 2.18 -20.47 -2.84
N SER A 141 3.42 -20.95 -2.90
CA SER A 141 4.54 -20.46 -2.10
C SER A 141 5.69 -20.05 -3.00
N GLU A 142 6.06 -18.77 -2.97
CA GLU A 142 7.12 -18.22 -3.81
C GLU A 142 8.01 -17.25 -3.05
N THR A 143 9.26 -17.16 -3.46
CA THR A 143 10.20 -16.14 -2.99
C THR A 143 10.95 -15.55 -4.17
N TYR A 144 10.96 -14.22 -4.26
CA TYR A 144 11.69 -13.52 -5.31
C TYR A 144 12.28 -12.20 -4.81
N HIS A 145 13.29 -11.74 -5.53
CA HIS A 145 14.01 -10.48 -5.28
C HIS A 145 13.54 -9.43 -6.27
N ASP A 146 12.81 -8.42 -5.77
CA ASP A 146 12.37 -7.30 -6.58
C ASP A 146 13.26 -6.08 -6.42
N LEU A 147 13.85 -5.63 -7.53
CA LEU A 147 14.79 -4.51 -7.53
C LEU A 147 14.11 -3.14 -7.53
N TYR A 148 12.80 -3.04 -7.78
CA TYR A 148 12.15 -1.78 -8.15
C TYR A 148 11.18 -1.23 -7.07
N THR A 149 10.80 -2.06 -6.10
CA THR A 149 10.08 -1.68 -4.89
C THR A 149 11.05 -1.30 -3.77
N SER A 150 10.57 -0.59 -2.76
CA SER A 150 11.41 -0.05 -1.68
C SER A 150 10.80 -0.26 -0.29
N THR A 151 11.62 -0.64 0.70
CA THR A 151 11.28 -0.54 2.13
C THR A 151 11.63 0.82 2.73
N LYS A 152 12.35 1.68 2.00
CA LYS A 152 12.68 3.04 2.44
C LYS A 152 11.44 3.92 2.38
N SER A 153 10.99 4.39 3.55
CA SER A 153 9.80 5.23 3.65
C SER A 153 9.95 6.54 2.86
N GLY A 154 8.87 6.94 2.19
CA GLY A 154 8.84 8.18 1.41
C GLY A 154 7.96 8.06 0.18
N LEU A 155 8.13 9.02 -0.72
CA LEU A 155 7.50 9.02 -2.05
C LEU A 155 8.17 7.98 -2.97
N GLY A 156 7.54 7.71 -4.11
CA GLY A 156 8.02 6.74 -5.10
C GLY A 156 7.54 5.33 -4.80
N THR A 157 8.43 4.35 -4.91
CA THR A 157 8.11 2.91 -4.88
C THR A 157 8.11 2.30 -3.49
N PHE A 158 8.07 3.13 -2.44
CA PHE A 158 7.84 2.64 -1.08
C PHE A 158 6.49 1.93 -0.99
N PHE A 159 6.50 0.64 -0.66
CA PHE A 159 5.27 -0.18 -0.62
C PHE A 159 4.67 -0.31 0.78
N GLY A 160 5.42 0.03 1.83
CA GLY A 160 5.06 -0.28 3.21
C GLY A 160 3.83 0.44 3.78
N ASN A 161 3.27 1.42 3.06
CA ASN A 161 2.01 2.11 3.37
C ASN A 161 0.92 1.88 2.31
N ARG A 162 1.08 0.84 1.49
CA ARG A 162 0.23 0.53 0.34
C ARG A 162 -0.49 -0.79 0.54
N SER A 163 -1.18 -1.25 -0.49
CA SER A 163 -1.90 -2.52 -0.47
C SER A 163 -1.42 -3.48 -1.55
N ILE A 164 -1.63 -4.77 -1.32
CA ILE A 164 -1.59 -5.81 -2.34
C ILE A 164 -3.02 -6.14 -2.76
N VAL A 165 -3.26 -6.37 -4.05
CA VAL A 165 -4.52 -6.86 -4.60
C VAL A 165 -4.25 -8.11 -5.43
N ILE A 166 -5.09 -9.12 -5.26
CA ILE A 166 -5.12 -10.32 -6.09
C ILE A 166 -6.35 -10.25 -6.99
N HIS A 167 -6.17 -10.52 -8.27
CA HIS A 167 -7.19 -10.43 -9.30
C HIS A 167 -7.52 -11.79 -9.89
N ALA A 168 -8.77 -11.97 -10.32
CA ALA A 168 -9.11 -13.00 -11.29
C ALA A 168 -8.46 -12.68 -12.65
N MET A 169 -8.36 -13.67 -13.54
CA MET A 169 -7.83 -13.48 -14.90
C MET A 169 -8.56 -12.38 -15.69
N ASN A 170 -9.85 -12.16 -15.42
CA ASN A 170 -10.65 -11.10 -16.05
C ASN A 170 -10.42 -9.69 -15.46
N GLY A 171 -9.52 -9.54 -14.47
CA GLY A 171 -9.17 -8.28 -13.82
C GLY A 171 -9.98 -7.96 -12.55
N THR A 172 -11.01 -8.75 -12.22
CA THR A 172 -11.81 -8.56 -10.99
C THR A 172 -10.92 -8.65 -9.75
N ARG A 173 -11.01 -7.66 -8.86
CA ARG A 173 -10.28 -7.67 -7.58
C ARG A 173 -10.94 -8.64 -6.61
N LEU A 174 -10.31 -9.79 -6.35
CA LEU A 174 -10.87 -10.86 -5.52
C LEU A 174 -10.64 -10.59 -4.03
N THR A 175 -9.41 -10.19 -3.67
CA THR A 175 -9.03 -9.87 -2.30
C THR A 175 -7.88 -8.86 -2.28
N CYS A 176 -7.70 -8.21 -1.13
CA CYS A 176 -6.68 -7.20 -0.93
C CYS A 176 -6.33 -7.05 0.55
N ALA A 177 -5.11 -6.59 0.83
CA ALA A 177 -4.63 -6.33 2.17
C ALA A 177 -3.62 -5.19 2.20
N ASN A 178 -3.52 -4.50 3.34
CA ASN A 178 -2.50 -3.48 3.57
C ASN A 178 -1.17 -4.11 3.97
N PHE A 179 -0.08 -3.59 3.43
CA PHE A 179 1.23 -3.80 4.03
C PHE A 179 1.31 -3.02 5.34
N THR A 180 1.83 -3.69 6.37
CA THR A 180 2.04 -3.11 7.69
C THR A 180 3.39 -3.53 8.23
N LEU A 181 4.04 -2.65 8.99
CA LEU A 181 5.32 -2.94 9.60
C LEU A 181 5.13 -3.85 10.82
N VAL A 182 5.66 -5.07 10.77
CA VAL A 182 5.52 -6.08 11.84
C VAL A 182 6.81 -6.30 12.62
N GLU A 183 7.97 -5.91 12.10
CA GLU A 183 9.25 -5.97 12.81
C GLU A 183 10.12 -4.75 12.50
N ARG A 184 10.90 -4.30 13.49
CA ARG A 184 11.93 -3.26 13.35
C ARG A 184 13.25 -3.72 13.96
N PRO A 185 14.39 -3.27 13.41
CA PRO A 185 15.70 -3.50 14.03
C PRO A 185 15.70 -3.02 15.48
N GLY A 186 16.16 -3.87 16.40
CA GLY A 186 16.29 -3.54 17.83
C GLY A 186 14.99 -3.61 18.64
N THR A 187 13.85 -3.95 18.02
CA THR A 187 12.64 -4.30 18.78
C THR A 187 12.59 -5.81 18.93
N SER A 188 13.46 -6.36 19.78
CA SER A 188 13.27 -7.73 20.25
C SER A 188 11.93 -7.75 20.99
N THR A 189 10.89 -8.33 20.38
CA THR A 189 9.73 -8.80 21.12
C THR A 189 10.24 -9.83 22.10
N GLY A 190 10.64 -9.36 23.29
CA GLY A 190 10.94 -10.22 24.41
C GLY A 190 9.70 -11.07 24.63
N SER A 191 9.78 -12.32 24.20
CA SER A 191 8.90 -13.38 24.66
C SER A 191 9.02 -13.36 26.18
N VAL A 192 8.03 -12.74 26.84
CA VAL A 192 7.89 -12.73 28.28
C VAL A 192 7.99 -14.19 28.72
N PRO A 193 8.97 -14.58 29.55
CA PRO A 193 8.98 -15.93 30.10
C PRO A 193 7.66 -16.13 30.83
N ARG A 194 6.91 -17.13 30.39
CA ARG A 194 5.71 -17.63 31.09
C ARG A 194 6.05 -17.73 32.57
N PRO A 195 5.31 -17.09 33.50
CA PRO A 195 5.60 -17.24 34.91
C PRO A 195 5.36 -18.71 35.26
N THR A 196 6.43 -19.42 35.58
CA THR A 196 6.33 -20.76 36.19
C THR A 196 5.88 -20.54 37.63
N GLY A 197 4.58 -20.34 37.81
CA GLY A 197 3.96 -20.21 39.11
C GLY A 197 3.91 -21.55 39.82
N THR A 198 4.90 -21.83 40.68
CA THR A 198 4.78 -22.81 41.76
C THR A 198 4.79 -22.04 43.07
N GLY A 199 3.60 -21.72 43.58
CA GLY A 199 3.43 -20.93 44.79
C GLY A 199 1.99 -20.99 45.31
N ILE A 200 1.69 -22.11 45.98
CA ILE A 200 0.71 -22.30 47.06
C ILE A 200 -0.29 -21.16 47.34
N ILE A 201 -1.57 -21.45 47.05
CA ILE A 201 -2.74 -20.68 47.45
C ILE A 201 -2.89 -20.77 48.98
N SER A 202 -2.86 -19.64 49.67
CA SER A 202 -3.38 -19.54 51.04
C SER A 202 -4.39 -18.39 51.11
N SER A 203 -5.64 -18.77 51.25
CA SER A 203 -6.82 -17.92 51.36
C SER A 203 -6.95 -17.38 52.78
N ILE A 204 -6.85 -16.05 52.97
CA ILE A 204 -7.53 -15.35 54.06
C ILE A 204 -7.94 -13.95 53.54
N PHE A 205 -9.25 -13.72 53.43
CA PHE A 205 -9.85 -12.39 53.41
C PHE A 205 -9.78 -11.78 54.82
N PRO A 206 -9.63 -10.45 54.95
CA PRO A 206 -10.71 -9.75 55.64
C PRO A 206 -11.07 -8.38 55.06
N THR A 207 -12.38 -8.16 55.01
CA THR A 207 -13.08 -6.88 54.88
C THR A 207 -12.99 -6.12 56.19
N GLY A 208 -12.71 -4.82 56.16
CA GLY A 208 -12.69 -3.98 57.36
C GLY A 208 -12.68 -2.48 57.06
N THR A 209 -13.88 -1.89 57.03
CA THR A 209 -14.15 -0.45 57.17
C THR A 209 -13.77 0.03 58.57
N GLY A 210 -13.03 1.13 58.67
CA GLY A 210 -12.77 1.85 59.92
C GLY A 210 -11.98 3.13 59.68
N ALA A 211 -12.57 4.26 60.03
CA ALA A 211 -11.99 5.60 59.88
C ALA A 211 -11.35 6.09 61.20
N VAL A 212 -10.58 7.19 61.08
CA VAL A 212 -10.24 8.22 62.09
C VAL A 212 -8.88 8.10 62.84
N SER A 213 -7.95 8.95 62.35
CA SER A 213 -7.09 9.94 63.04
C SER A 213 -6.10 9.55 64.15
N THR A 214 -4.79 9.84 63.98
CA THR A 214 -4.11 11.11 64.36
C THR A 214 -2.57 10.99 64.37
N SER A 215 -1.92 12.10 64.01
CA SER A 215 -0.56 12.58 64.39
C SER A 215 0.73 11.85 63.96
N GLY A 216 1.50 12.53 63.08
CA GLY A 216 2.77 13.11 63.54
C GLY A 216 4.07 12.87 62.75
N ILE A 217 4.45 13.89 61.95
CA ILE A 217 5.80 14.49 61.75
C ILE A 217 6.88 13.78 60.89
N GLY A 218 7.35 14.53 59.88
CA GLY A 218 8.68 14.46 59.22
C GLY A 218 8.60 13.90 57.80
N GLY A 219 8.87 14.61 56.69
CA GLY A 219 9.72 15.78 56.45
C GLY A 219 10.64 15.41 55.27
N GLY A 220 10.33 15.88 54.05
CA GLY A 220 11.11 15.57 52.85
C GLY A 220 10.50 16.14 51.58
N HIS A 221 10.72 17.43 51.35
CA HIS A 221 10.34 18.15 50.14
C HIS A 221 11.34 17.86 49.02
N VAL A 222 10.88 17.39 47.86
CA VAL A 222 11.57 17.53 46.56
C VAL A 222 10.53 18.07 45.55
N PRO A 223 10.83 19.14 44.80
CA PRO A 223 9.85 19.81 43.96
C PRO A 223 9.67 19.10 42.61
N THR A 224 8.44 18.71 42.28
CA THR A 224 8.09 18.35 40.89
C THR A 224 7.59 19.60 40.18
N ILE A 225 8.42 20.05 39.25
CA ILE A 225 8.21 21.16 38.33
C ILE A 225 7.08 20.79 37.35
N SER A 226 5.97 21.53 37.40
CA SER A 226 4.93 21.47 36.36
C SER A 226 5.42 22.18 35.11
N ALA A 227 5.81 21.43 34.08
CA ALA A 227 6.07 21.97 32.75
C ALA A 227 4.76 22.04 31.96
N THR A 228 4.15 23.22 31.93
CA THR A 228 3.05 23.56 31.02
C THR A 228 3.60 23.64 29.60
N TYR A 229 3.32 22.64 28.76
CA TYR A 229 3.61 22.69 27.34
C TYR A 229 2.60 23.62 26.64
N THR A 230 3.08 24.76 26.14
CA THR A 230 2.32 25.63 25.24
C THR A 230 2.65 25.22 23.80
N PRO A 231 1.71 24.71 23.00
CA PRO A 231 2.00 24.40 21.60
C PRO A 231 2.20 25.70 20.80
N THR A 232 3.41 25.86 20.24
CA THR A 232 3.70 26.90 19.26
C THR A 232 3.17 26.45 17.90
N ALA A 233 2.34 27.27 17.27
CA ALA A 233 1.81 27.00 15.94
C ALA A 233 2.95 27.04 14.90
N THR A 234 3.25 25.89 14.31
CA THR A 234 4.17 25.78 13.18
C THR A 234 3.42 26.02 11.87
N ALA A 235 4.04 26.80 10.99
CA ALA A 235 3.49 27.28 9.72
C ALA A 235 2.95 26.18 8.80
N THR A 236 1.79 26.47 8.21
CA THR A 236 1.08 25.68 7.21
C THR A 236 1.91 25.57 5.91
N PRO A 237 2.16 24.38 5.35
CA PRO A 237 2.66 24.24 3.99
C PRO A 237 1.56 24.64 2.98
N PRO A 238 1.90 25.21 1.81
CA PRO A 238 0.91 25.61 0.83
C PRO A 238 0.18 24.39 0.26
N ALA A 239 -1.15 24.49 0.20
CA ALA A 239 -2.02 23.50 -0.42
C ALA A 239 -1.61 23.27 -1.89
N GLN A 240 -1.13 22.07 -2.20
CA GLN A 240 -1.02 21.63 -3.59
C GLN A 240 -2.33 20.94 -3.96
N ASN A 241 -3.10 21.62 -4.82
CA ASN A 241 -4.26 21.07 -5.49
C ASN A 241 -3.79 19.89 -6.34
N ASN A 242 -3.98 18.68 -5.84
CA ASN A 242 -3.92 17.47 -6.65
C ASN A 242 -5.09 17.55 -7.64
N GLY A 243 -4.79 18.02 -8.85
CA GLY A 243 -5.71 18.09 -9.97
C GLY A 243 -6.10 16.69 -10.44
N ALA A 244 -6.94 16.00 -9.66
CA ALA A 244 -7.75 14.89 -10.14
C ALA A 244 -8.90 15.49 -10.97
N GLY A 245 -8.59 15.80 -12.23
CA GLY A 245 -9.52 16.35 -13.18
C GLY A 245 -9.09 15.97 -14.59
N ARG A 246 -9.17 14.70 -14.94
CA ARG A 246 -9.16 14.30 -16.36
C ARG A 246 -10.32 13.38 -16.67
N LEU A 247 -11.02 13.83 -17.71
CA LEU A 247 -12.31 13.41 -18.21
C LEU A 247 -12.31 11.94 -18.62
N PHE A 248 -13.45 11.29 -18.37
CA PHE A 248 -13.91 10.12 -19.11
C PHE A 248 -13.96 10.44 -20.61
N GLY A 249 -12.94 10.04 -21.34
CA GLY A 249 -12.91 10.09 -22.80
C GLY A 249 -13.53 8.83 -23.40
N PHE A 250 -14.84 8.86 -23.66
CA PHE A 250 -15.45 7.94 -24.61
C PHE A 250 -14.90 8.28 -26.01
N SER A 251 -14.14 7.37 -26.60
CA SER A 251 -13.72 7.44 -28.00
C SER A 251 -14.94 7.24 -28.90
N LEU A 252 -15.62 8.32 -29.29
CA LEU A 252 -16.56 8.33 -30.41
C LEU A 252 -15.78 8.49 -31.72
N GLY A 253 -16.05 7.58 -32.65
CA GLY A 253 -15.36 7.42 -33.92
C GLY A 253 -15.29 8.67 -34.79
N ALA A 254 -14.21 8.74 -35.56
CA ALA A 254 -14.01 9.72 -36.62
C ALA A 254 -15.12 9.61 -37.67
N ILE A 255 -15.97 10.63 -37.76
CA ILE A 255 -16.82 10.87 -38.94
C ILE A 255 -15.96 11.58 -39.97
N ILE A 256 -15.59 10.86 -41.04
CA ILE A 256 -14.98 11.44 -42.24
C ILE A 256 -16.05 12.25 -42.96
N ALA A 257 -15.94 13.58 -42.93
CA ALA A 257 -16.72 14.48 -43.78
C ALA A 257 -16.05 14.58 -45.15
N ALA A 258 -16.65 13.95 -46.16
CA ALA A 258 -16.29 14.16 -47.56
C ALA A 258 -16.86 15.50 -48.03
N LEU A 259 -15.99 16.44 -48.39
CA LEU A 259 -16.35 17.65 -49.13
C LEU A 259 -16.14 17.39 -50.63
N ALA A 260 -17.24 17.26 -51.36
CA ALA A 260 -17.25 17.30 -52.82
C ALA A 260 -17.52 18.74 -53.28
N PRO A 261 -16.70 19.34 -54.16
CA PRO A 261 -17.09 20.56 -54.85
C PRO A 261 -17.90 20.22 -56.11
N LEU A 262 -19.14 20.70 -56.17
CA LEU A 262 -19.90 20.82 -57.42
C LEU A 262 -19.31 22.01 -58.21
N ALA A 263 -18.89 21.75 -59.44
CA ALA A 263 -18.67 22.76 -60.47
C ALA A 263 -19.63 22.50 -61.64
N LEU A 264 -20.57 23.41 -61.83
CA LEU A 264 -21.15 23.77 -63.13
C LEU A 264 -21.30 25.30 -63.14
#